data_AF-A0A5C7V764-F1
#
_entry.id   AF-A0A5C7V764-F1
#
_cell.length_a   1.000
_cell.length_b   1.000
_cell.length_c   1.000
_cell.angle_alpha   90.00
_cell.angle_beta   90.00
_cell.angle_gamma   90.00
#
_symmetry.space_group_name_H-M   'P 1'
#
loop_
_entity.id
_entity.type
_entity.pdbx_description
1 polymer ?
#
loop_
_entity_poly.entity_id
_entity_poly.type
_entity_poly.pdbx_seq_one_letter_code
_entity_poly.pdbx_strand_id
1 'polypeptide(L)'
;MLYQIYEAQRSLLEPFADMADAASKLYGNRHTLLGQMPMAQRISAGFALFHRFGKDYEKPEFGIRTVDVDGVSVAIDERVEID
;
A
#
# COMPACT_ATOMS: atom_id res chain seq x y z
N MET A 1 19.55 11.06 -12.12
CA MET A 1 19.33 12.23 -11.25
C MET A 1 17.87 12.38 -10.83
N LEU A 2 16.88 12.51 -11.75
CA LEU A 2 15.45 12.61 -11.39
C LEU A 2 14.93 11.41 -10.58
N TYR A 3 15.34 10.19 -10.95
CA TYR A 3 15.01 8.97 -10.21
C TYR A 3 15.52 8.99 -8.76
N GLN A 4 16.75 9.46 -8.54
CA GLN A 4 17.33 9.55 -7.19
C GLN A 4 16.61 10.58 -6.32
N ILE A 5 16.10 11.68 -6.90
CA ILE A 5 15.27 12.64 -6.17
C ILE A 5 13.92 12.01 -5.79
N TYR A 6 13.33 11.22 -6.69
CA TYR A 6 12.10 10.47 -6.42
C TYR A 6 12.31 9.41 -5.32
N GLU A 7 13.38 8.61 -5.38
CA GLU A 7 13.73 7.65 -4.34
C GLU A 7 14.02 8.31 -3.00
N ALA A 8 14.71 9.46 -2.99
CA ALA A 8 14.94 10.22 -1.77
C ALA A 8 13.61 10.69 -1.16
N GLN A 9 12.66 11.18 -1.97
CA GLN A 9 11.33 11.55 -1.49
C GLN A 9 10.54 10.33 -0.96
N ARG A 10 10.61 9.19 -1.65
CA ARG A 10 9.93 7.95 -1.28
C ARG A 10 10.46 7.38 0.03
N SER A 11 11.78 7.19 0.13
CA SER A 11 12.44 6.68 1.34
C SER A 11 12.27 7.60 2.55
N LEU A 12 12.10 8.91 2.33
CA LEU A 12 11.74 9.84 3.40
C LEU A 12 10.30 9.65 3.90
N LEU A 13 9.36 9.27 3.04
CA LEU A 13 7.94 9.08 3.39
C LEU A 13 7.64 7.72 4.02
N GLU A 14 8.40 6.68 3.65
CA GLU A 14 8.29 5.31 4.16
C GLU A 14 8.17 5.21 5.70
N PRO A 15 9.05 5.83 6.52
CA PRO A 15 8.92 5.75 7.99
C PRO A 15 7.65 6.43 8.53
N PHE A 16 7.13 7.45 7.83
CA PHE A 16 5.88 8.09 8.21
C PHE A 16 4.66 7.22 7.87
N ALA A 17 4.74 6.44 6.79
CA ALA A 17 3.69 5.50 6.41
C ALA A 17 3.51 4.42 7.48
N ASP A 18 4.62 3.83 7.95
CA ASP A 18 4.60 2.82 9.01
C ASP A 18 4.08 3.38 10.35
N MET A 19 4.53 4.59 10.71
CA MET A 19 4.03 5.27 11.90
C MET A 19 2.52 5.54 11.81
N ALA A 20 2.01 5.88 10.62
CA ALA A 20 0.59 6.06 10.40
C ALA A 20 -0.20 4.74 10.50
N ASP A 21 0.35 3.59 10.08
CA ASP A 21 -0.31 2.30 10.30
C ASP A 21 -0.43 1.96 11.79
N ALA A 22 0.63 2.20 12.56
CA ALA A 22 0.61 2.02 14.01
C ALA A 22 -0.40 2.96 14.69
N ALA A 23 -0.41 4.24 14.31
CA ALA A 23 -1.37 5.22 14.82
C ALA A 23 -2.81 4.83 14.46
N SER A 24 -3.06 4.41 13.22
CA SER A 24 -4.37 3.93 12.76
C SER A 24 -4.92 2.82 13.64
N LYS A 25 -4.10 1.81 13.97
CA LYS A 25 -4.47 0.69 14.84
C LYS A 25 -4.71 1.13 16.28
N LEU A 26 -3.90 2.06 16.78
CA LEU A 26 -4.03 2.59 18.14
C LEU A 26 -5.35 3.35 18.31
N TYR A 27 -5.70 4.27 17.39
CA TYR A 27 -6.97 5.00 17.42
C TYR A 27 -8.19 4.13 17.00
N GLY A 28 -7.98 3.06 16.24
CA GLY A 28 -9.04 2.15 15.80
C GLY A 28 -9.45 1.11 16.84
N ASN A 29 -8.60 0.89 17.86
CA ASN A 29 -8.86 -0.10 18.91
C ASN A 29 -9.61 0.51 20.10
N ARG A 30 -10.88 0.12 20.26
CA ARG A 30 -11.78 0.55 21.37
C ARG A 30 -11.29 0.19 22.78
N HIS A 31 -10.35 -0.74 22.91
CA HIS A 31 -9.75 -1.09 24.20
C HIS A 31 -8.62 -0.14 24.63
N THR A 32 -8.18 0.75 23.75
CA THR A 32 -7.15 1.74 24.07
C THR A 32 -7.81 3.05 24.53
N LEU A 33 -7.10 3.81 25.36
CA LEU A 33 -7.57 5.13 25.81
C LEU A 33 -7.79 6.08 24.62
N LEU A 34 -6.95 6.01 23.60
CA LEU A 34 -7.05 6.83 22.40
C LEU A 34 -8.22 6.41 21.50
N GLY A 35 -8.55 5.12 21.43
CA GLY A 35 -9.69 4.62 20.66
C GLY A 35 -11.06 4.90 21.26
N GLN A 36 -11.11 5.34 22.52
CA GLN A 36 -12.35 5.75 23.20
C GLN A 36 -12.63 7.26 23.05
N MET A 37 -11.67 8.04 22.53
CA MET A 37 -11.87 9.47 22.34
C MET A 37 -13.00 9.74 21.33
N PRO A 38 -13.78 10.82 21.52
CA PRO A 38 -14.65 11.31 20.47
C PRO A 38 -13.82 11.51 19.20
N MET A 39 -14.37 11.17 18.03
CA MET A 39 -13.68 11.27 16.74
C MET A 39 -12.54 10.26 16.49
N ALA A 40 -12.19 9.38 17.45
CA ALA A 40 -11.09 8.41 17.30
C ALA A 40 -11.19 7.58 16.01
N GLN A 41 -12.40 7.15 15.64
CA GLN A 41 -12.65 6.44 14.39
C GLN A 41 -12.24 7.23 13.14
N ARG A 42 -12.48 8.56 13.14
CA ARG A 42 -12.14 9.43 12.01
C ARG A 42 -10.65 9.73 11.96
N ILE A 43 -10.00 9.83 13.12
CA ILE A 43 -8.54 9.96 13.22
C ILE A 43 -7.87 8.68 12.72
N SER A 44 -8.34 7.50 13.17
CA SER A 44 -7.89 6.19 12.68
C SER A 44 -8.04 6.08 11.16
N ALA A 45 -9.20 6.44 10.61
CA ALA A 45 -9.41 6.44 9.16
C ALA A 45 -8.46 7.40 8.41
N GLY A 46 -8.17 8.57 8.98
CA GLY A 46 -7.21 9.52 8.41
C GLY A 46 -5.79 8.95 8.34
N PHE A 47 -5.32 8.33 9.42
CA PHE A 47 -4.03 7.65 9.44
C PHE A 47 -3.99 6.43 8.50
N ALA A 48 -5.08 5.67 8.40
CA ALA A 48 -5.20 4.57 7.45
C ALA A 48 -5.09 5.05 5.98
N LEU A 49 -5.68 6.19 5.65
CA LEU A 49 -5.53 6.81 4.32
C LEU A 49 -4.09 7.28 4.09
N PHE A 50 -3.47 7.93 5.08
CA PHE A 50 -2.09 8.40 4.97
C PHE A 50 -1.11 7.24 4.76
N HIS A 51 -1.24 6.16 5.55
CA HIS A 51 -0.44 4.94 5.35
C HIS A 51 -0.62 4.39 3.93
N ARG A 52 -1.84 4.38 3.40
CA ARG A 52 -2.08 3.96 2.01
C ARG A 52 -1.46 4.88 0.97
N PHE A 53 -1.19 6.15 1.25
CA PHE A 53 -0.49 7.02 0.30
C PHE A 53 1.03 6.89 0.38
N GLY A 54 1.56 6.71 1.59
CA GLY A 54 3.00 6.61 1.83
C GLY A 54 3.56 5.20 1.70
N LYS A 55 2.71 4.17 1.73
CA LYS A 55 3.13 2.79 1.53
C LYS A 55 3.59 2.58 0.09
N ASP A 56 4.65 1.81 -0.03
CA ASP A 56 5.10 1.28 -1.30
C ASP A 56 4.07 0.33 -1.92
N TYR A 57 3.55 0.72 -3.08
CA TYR A 57 2.88 -0.20 -3.99
C TYR A 57 3.92 -0.67 -5.00
N GLU A 58 4.40 -1.88 -4.80
CA GLU A 58 5.06 -2.61 -5.86
C GLU A 58 4.07 -2.80 -7.01
N LYS A 59 4.57 -2.78 -8.25
CA LYS A 59 3.77 -3.10 -9.42
C LYS A 59 3.27 -4.55 -9.26
N PRO A 60 1.95 -4.80 -9.17
CA PRO A 60 1.46 -6.15 -9.02
C PRO A 60 1.68 -6.93 -10.34
N GLU A 61 1.94 -8.23 -10.23
CA GLU A 61 1.86 -9.13 -11.37
C GLU A 61 0.42 -9.16 -11.92
N PHE A 62 0.27 -9.37 -13.23
CA PHE A 62 -1.06 -9.56 -13.81
C PHE A 62 -1.71 -10.85 -13.30
N GLY A 63 -0.89 -11.83 -12.90
CA GLY A 63 -1.35 -13.09 -12.32
C GLY A 63 -2.05 -14.02 -13.33
N ILE A 64 -1.89 -13.76 -14.62
CA ILE A 64 -2.51 -14.54 -15.70
C ILE A 64 -1.45 -15.49 -16.27
N ARG A 65 -1.55 -16.77 -15.93
CA ARG A 65 -0.59 -17.80 -16.40
C ARG A 65 -1.06 -18.53 -17.64
N THR A 66 -2.37 -18.68 -17.80
CA THR A 66 -2.99 -19.42 -18.90
C THR A 66 -4.31 -18.79 -19.31
N VAL A 67 -4.61 -18.80 -20.60
CA VAL A 67 -5.92 -18.42 -21.15
C VAL A 67 -6.45 -19.52 -22.05
N ASP A 68 -7.77 -19.65 -22.12
CA ASP A 68 -8.43 -20.56 -23.04
C ASP A 68 -8.70 -19.81 -24.35
N VAL A 69 -8.16 -20.32 -25.46
CA VAL A 69 -8.42 -19.81 -26.82
C VAL A 69 -8.94 -20.98 -27.64
N ASP A 70 -10.22 -20.91 -28.03
CA ASP A 70 -10.90 -21.94 -28.82
C ASP A 70 -10.82 -23.36 -28.23
N GLY A 71 -10.88 -23.49 -26.91
CA GLY A 71 -10.81 -24.77 -26.19
C GLY A 71 -9.39 -25.29 -25.99
N VAL A 72 -8.37 -24.50 -26.33
CA VAL A 72 -6.95 -24.82 -26.13
C VAL A 72 -6.37 -23.92 -25.05
N SER A 73 -5.73 -24.53 -24.05
CA SER A 73 -5.02 -23.80 -23.00
C SER A 73 -3.69 -23.27 -23.53
N VAL A 74 -3.56 -21.94 -23.58
CA VAL A 74 -2.37 -21.23 -24.04
C VAL A 74 -1.65 -20.61 -22.83
N ALA A 75 -0.34 -20.84 -22.71
CA ALA A 75 0.48 -20.26 -21.66
C ALA A 75 0.84 -18.80 -21.97
N ILE A 76 0.85 -17.96 -20.94
CA ILE A 76 1.25 -16.55 -21.00
C ILE A 76 2.57 -16.36 -20.25
N ASP A 77 3.54 -15.72 -20.90
CA ASP A 77 4.81 -15.27 -20.31
C ASP A 77 4.74 -13.76 -20.06
N GLU A 78 4.62 -13.36 -18.79
CA GLU A 78 4.58 -11.95 -18.40
C GLU A 78 6.00 -11.37 -18.42
N ARG A 79 6.19 -10.24 -19.11
CA ARG A 79 7.48 -9.54 -19.19
C ARG A 79 7.37 -8.07 -18.80
N VAL A 80 8.35 -7.61 -18.04
CA VAL A 80 8.53 -6.21 -17.67
C VAL A 80 9.77 -5.68 -18.37
N GLU A 81 9.58 -4.79 -19.35
CA GLU A 81 10.67 -4.27 -20.20
C GLU A 81 11.52 -3.20 -19.49
N ILE A 82 10.99 -2.54 -18.46
CA ILE A 82 11.65 -1.46 -17.71
C ILE A 82 11.27 -1.58 -16.23
N ASP A 83 12.28 -1.63 -15.36
CA ASP A 83 12.20 -1.58 -13.89
C ASP A 83 12.37 -0.13 -13.40
#